data_AF-A0A380KQ78-F1
#
_entry.id   AF-A0A380KQ78-F1
#
_cell.length_a   1.000
_cell.length_b   1.000
_cell.length_c   1.000
_cell.angle_alpha   90.00
_cell.angle_beta   90.00
_cell.angle_gamma   90.00
#
_symmetry.space_group_name_H-M   'P 1'
#
loop_
_entity.id
_entity.type
_entity.pdbx_description
1 polymer ?
#
loop_
_entity_poly.entity_id
_entity_poly.type
_entity_poly.pdbx_seq_one_letter_code
_entity_poly.pdbx_strand_id
1 'polypeptide(L)'
;MRIIRALKIEGGCNVQLALDPNSFSYYVIEVNPRVSRSSALASKATGYPIAKIAAKIAVGLRLDDMLNPVTGTTYAMFEPALDYVVAKLPRFPFDKFERGSVV
;
A
#
# COMPACT_ATOMS: atom_id res chain seq x y z
N MET A 1 7.20 -2.99 -11.56
CA MET A 1 7.18 -1.73 -12.34
C MET A 1 6.37 -1.77 -13.65
N ARG A 2 6.21 -2.92 -14.35
CA ARG A 2 5.49 -2.96 -15.65
C ARG A 2 4.01 -2.55 -15.60
N ILE A 3 3.26 -3.04 -14.60
CA ILE A 3 1.82 -2.78 -14.45
C ILE A 3 1.54 -1.28 -14.24
N ILE A 4 2.22 -0.66 -13.27
CA ILE A 4 2.03 0.75 -12.90
C ILE A 4 2.33 1.67 -14.10
N ARG A 5 3.42 1.39 -14.84
CA ARG A 5 3.78 2.14 -16.05
C ARG A 5 2.78 1.96 -17.19
N ALA A 6 2.31 0.73 -17.41
CA ALA A 6 1.30 0.45 -18.43
C ALA A 6 -0.02 1.20 -18.18
N LEU A 7 -0.41 1.34 -16.91
CA LEU A 7 -1.60 2.07 -16.49
C LEU A 7 -1.37 3.58 -16.31
N LYS A 8 -0.14 4.07 -16.53
CA LYS A 8 0.25 5.49 -16.37
C LYS A 8 -0.16 6.08 -15.01
N ILE A 9 0.02 5.31 -13.94
CA ILE A 9 -0.34 5.74 -12.58
C ILE A 9 0.76 6.64 -12.04
N GLU A 10 0.36 7.83 -11.58
CA GLU A 10 1.21 8.76 -10.83
C GLU A 10 0.65 8.94 -9.41
N GLY A 11 1.47 8.65 -8.41
CA GLY A 11 1.05 8.61 -7.00
C GLY A 11 1.00 7.18 -6.44
N GLY A 12 0.05 6.92 -5.53
CA GLY A 12 -0.07 5.64 -4.83
C GLY A 12 -1.05 4.68 -5.50
N CYS A 13 -0.70 3.40 -5.57
CA CYS A 13 -1.62 2.32 -5.97
C CYS A 13 -1.41 1.05 -5.14
N ASN A 14 -2.39 0.15 -5.20
CA ASN A 14 -2.30 -1.18 -4.62
C ASN A 14 -2.54 -2.23 -5.73
N VAL A 15 -1.65 -3.21 -5.83
CA VAL A 15 -1.74 -4.32 -6.77
C VAL A 15 -1.93 -5.60 -5.96
N GLN A 16 -2.90 -6.42 -6.36
CA GLN A 16 -3.15 -7.72 -5.75
C GLN A 16 -2.77 -8.83 -6.72
N LEU A 17 -2.04 -9.83 -6.20
CA LEU A 17 -1.53 -10.96 -6.95
C LEU A 17 -1.98 -12.27 -6.28
N ALA A 18 -2.20 -13.31 -7.07
CA ALA A 18 -2.25 -14.69 -6.61
C ALA A 18 -0.93 -15.37 -6.99
N LEU A 19 -0.31 -16.09 -6.06
CA LEU A 19 0.89 -16.90 -6.29
C LEU A 19 0.52 -18.36 -6.08
N ASP A 20 0.88 -19.23 -7.03
CA ASP A 20 0.77 -20.67 -6.87
C ASP A 20 1.69 -21.14 -5.71
N PRO A 21 1.19 -21.89 -4.71
CA PRO A 21 2.03 -22.36 -3.61
C PRO A 21 3.11 -23.37 -4.03
N ASN A 22 2.96 -24.02 -5.18
CA ASN A 22 3.87 -25.07 -5.66
C ASN A 22 4.75 -24.63 -6.84
N SER A 23 4.59 -23.39 -7.33
CA SER A 23 5.38 -22.88 -8.46
C SER A 23 5.61 -21.36 -8.35
N PHE A 24 6.43 -20.79 -9.24
CA PHE A 24 6.60 -19.33 -9.33
C PHE A 24 5.57 -18.65 -10.24
N SER A 25 4.52 -19.38 -10.65
CA SER A 25 3.44 -18.83 -11.46
C SER A 25 2.61 -17.87 -10.62
N TYR A 26 2.49 -16.62 -11.07
CA TYR A 26 1.66 -15.61 -10.42
C TYR A 26 0.70 -14.97 -11.41
N TYR A 27 -0.43 -14.50 -10.88
CA TYR A 27 -1.52 -13.91 -11.63
C TYR A 27 -1.88 -12.56 -11.03
N VAL A 28 -2.19 -11.58 -11.88
CA VAL A 28 -2.69 -10.28 -11.44
C VAL A 28 -4.19 -10.40 -11.22
N ILE A 29 -4.66 -10.07 -10.01
CA ILE A 29 -6.08 -10.08 -9.66
C ILE A 29 -6.70 -8.73 -10.01
N GLU A 30 -6.16 -7.66 -9.41
CA GLU A 30 -6.66 -6.30 -9.61
C GLU A 30 -5.58 -5.25 -9.35
N VAL A 31 -5.86 -4.03 -9.84
CA VAL A 31 -5.08 -2.83 -9.54
C VAL A 31 -6.04 -1.74 -9.07
N ASN A 32 -5.77 -1.19 -7.89
CA ASN A 32 -6.47 -0.04 -7.35
C ASN A 32 -5.59 1.21 -7.54
N PRO A 33 -5.86 2.09 -8.52
CA PRO A 33 -5.05 3.27 -8.83
C PRO A 33 -5.34 4.44 -7.87
N ARG A 34 -5.33 4.16 -6.57
CA ARG A 34 -5.58 5.12 -5.50
C ARG A 34 -5.01 4.61 -4.18
N VAL A 35 -4.98 5.49 -3.18
CA VAL A 35 -4.81 5.09 -1.78
C VAL A 35 -5.98 4.20 -1.33
N SER A 36 -5.69 3.25 -0.45
CA SER A 36 -6.61 2.22 0.00
C SER A 36 -6.48 1.99 1.51
N ARG A 37 -7.39 1.17 2.07
CA ARG A 37 -7.24 0.69 3.45
C ARG A 37 -5.90 -0.02 3.67
N SER A 38 -5.39 -0.70 2.64
CA SER A 38 -4.08 -1.37 2.68
C SER A 38 -2.92 -0.37 2.64
N SER A 39 -3.02 0.74 1.90
CA SER A 39 -1.97 1.77 1.94
C SER A 39 -1.93 2.49 3.30
N ALA A 40 -3.08 2.67 3.95
CA ALA A 40 -3.13 3.21 5.32
C ALA A 40 -2.44 2.26 6.32
N LEU A 41 -2.71 0.95 6.22
CA LEU A 41 -1.98 -0.07 6.99
C LEU A 41 -0.48 -0.01 6.73
N ALA A 42 -0.05 -0.02 5.46
CA ALA A 42 1.36 0.03 5.09
C ALA A 42 2.05 1.30 5.61
N SER A 43 1.36 2.45 5.58
CA SER A 43 1.91 3.70 6.12
C SER A 43 2.12 3.63 7.63
N LYS A 44 1.23 2.95 8.37
CA LYS A 44 1.41 2.72 9.80
C LYS A 44 2.47 1.68 10.09
N ALA A 45 2.54 0.63 9.29
CA ALA A 45 3.50 -0.46 9.46
C ALA A 45 4.93 -0.03 9.14
N THR A 46 5.13 0.97 8.27
CA THR A 46 6.47 1.39 7.81
C THR A 46 6.89 2.78 8.30
N GLY A 47 5.96 3.56 8.85
CA GLY A 47 6.14 5.00 9.08
C GLY A 47 6.11 5.85 7.80
N TYR A 48 6.17 5.24 6.61
CA TYR A 48 6.20 5.96 5.33
C TYR A 48 4.81 6.54 4.99
N PRO A 49 4.62 7.87 4.91
CA PRO A 49 3.29 8.45 4.78
C PRO A 49 2.81 8.47 3.32
N ILE A 50 2.36 7.32 2.81
CA ILE A 50 2.01 7.10 1.38
C ILE A 50 1.04 8.16 0.86
N ALA A 51 -0.02 8.48 1.60
CA ALA A 51 -1.00 9.47 1.15
C ALA A 51 -0.42 10.89 1.04
N LYS A 52 0.48 11.28 1.96
CA LYS A 52 1.15 12.58 1.96
C LYS A 52 2.11 12.70 0.78
N ILE A 53 2.86 11.64 0.49
CA ILE A 53 3.78 11.58 -0.65
C ILE A 53 2.99 11.56 -1.96
N ALA A 54 1.94 10.76 -2.07
CA ALA A 54 1.08 10.70 -3.25
C ALA A 54 0.44 12.07 -3.57
N ALA A 55 -0.01 12.82 -2.55
CA ALA A 55 -0.56 14.16 -2.74
C ALA A 55 0.48 15.15 -3.30
N LYS A 56 1.75 15.04 -2.88
CA LYS A 56 2.84 15.86 -3.43
C LYS A 56 3.19 15.47 -4.87
N ILE A 57 3.16 14.17 -5.18
CA ILE A 57 3.32 13.69 -6.56
C ILE A 57 2.23 14.26 -7.47
N ALA A 58 0.98 14.32 -7.00
CA ALA A 58 -0.13 14.86 -7.77
C ALA A 58 0.02 16.35 -8.14
N VAL A 59 0.88 17.10 -7.44
CA VAL A 59 1.22 18.50 -7.76
C VAL A 59 2.60 18.64 -8.41
N GLY A 60 3.17 17.55 -8.93
CA GLY A 60 4.37 17.54 -9.76
C GLY A 60 5.70 17.30 -9.04
N LEU A 61 5.70 17.03 -7.72
CA LEU A 61 6.94 16.69 -7.01
C LEU A 61 7.37 15.25 -7.31
N ARG A 62 8.68 15.02 -7.36
CA ARG A 62 9.24 13.68 -7.51
C ARG A 62 9.72 13.11 -6.17
N LEU A 63 9.91 11.80 -6.11
CA LEU A 63 10.32 11.11 -4.88
C LEU A 63 11.71 11.53 -4.38
N ASP A 64 12.59 11.87 -5.31
CA ASP A 64 13.94 12.40 -5.10
C ASP A 64 13.96 13.88 -4.67
N ASP A 65 12.87 14.62 -4.88
CA ASP A 65 12.76 16.02 -4.43
C ASP A 65 12.24 16.14 -2.98
N MET A 66 11.69 15.05 -2.45
CA MET A 66 10.97 15.06 -1.19
C MET A 66 11.82 14.47 -0.07
N LEU A 67 12.12 15.26 0.95
CA LEU A 67 12.75 14.76 2.16
C LEU A 67 11.84 13.72 2.86
N ASN A 68 12.44 12.63 3.34
CA ASN A 68 11.77 11.60 4.11
C ASN A 68 11.26 12.21 5.43
N PRO A 69 9.95 12.28 5.65
CA PRO A 69 9.37 12.91 6.83
C PRO A 69 9.61 12.13 8.13
N VAL A 70 10.09 10.88 8.06
CA VAL A 70 10.40 10.05 9.22
C VAL A 70 11.83 10.26 9.71
N THR A 71 12.81 10.17 8.81
CA THR A 71 14.23 10.25 9.17
C THR A 71 14.75 11.69 9.18
N GLY A 72 14.18 12.58 8.38
CA GLY A 72 14.65 13.96 8.24
C GLY A 72 16.02 14.10 7.56
N THR A 73 16.64 13.00 7.14
CA THR A 73 18.03 12.95 6.66
C THR A 73 18.16 12.27 5.30
N THR A 74 17.14 11.52 4.88
CA THR A 74 17.08 10.84 3.58
C THR A 74 15.93 11.38 2.73
N TYR A 75 15.81 10.93 1.48
CA TYR A 75 14.70 11.28 0.59
C TYR A 75 13.58 10.25 0.64
N ALA A 76 12.40 10.58 0.11
CA ALA A 76 11.24 9.71 0.00
C ALA A 76 11.42 8.60 -1.05
N MET A 77 12.46 8.69 -1.90
CA MET A 77 12.84 7.67 -2.88
C MET A 77 13.63 6.52 -2.21
N PHE A 78 12.95 5.69 -1.44
CA PHE A 78 13.52 4.48 -0.85
C PHE A 78 12.42 3.44 -0.56
N GLU A 79 12.84 2.19 -0.34
CA GLU A 79 11.97 1.12 0.17
C GLU A 79 12.20 0.96 1.68
N PRO A 80 11.17 1.11 2.54
CA PRO A 80 11.31 0.92 3.97
C PRO A 80 11.74 -0.50 4.35
N ALA A 81 12.71 -0.61 5.26
CA ALA A 81 13.10 -1.87 5.90
C ALA A 81 12.56 -1.91 7.33
N LEU A 82 12.00 -3.05 7.73
CA LEU A 82 11.40 -3.26 9.06
C LEU A 82 12.17 -4.33 9.82
N ASP A 83 12.42 -4.07 11.09
CA ASP A 83 13.03 -4.97 12.08
C ASP A 83 11.99 -5.57 13.06
N TYR A 84 10.70 -5.47 12.70
CA TYR A 84 9.56 -6.00 13.45
C TYR A 84 8.48 -6.55 12.53
N VAL A 85 7.51 -7.25 13.13
CA VAL A 85 6.34 -7.82 12.42
C VAL A 85 5.07 -7.03 12.78
N VAL A 86 4.24 -6.74 11.77
CA VAL A 86 2.93 -6.13 11.94
C VAL A 86 1.83 -7.13 11.61
N ALA A 87 0.91 -7.35 12.56
CA ALA A 87 -0.28 -8.16 12.35
C ALA A 87 -1.54 -7.27 12.26
N LYS A 88 -2.42 -7.57 11.30
CA LYS A 88 -3.73 -6.93 11.16
C LYS A 88 -4.82 -7.98 11.30
N LEU A 89 -5.72 -7.79 12.26
CA LEU A 89 -6.93 -8.59 12.40
C LEU A 89 -8.16 -7.74 12.04
N PRO A 90 -9.09 -8.26 11.23
CA PRO A 90 -10.38 -7.62 11.01
C PRO A 90 -11.23 -7.65 12.29
N ARG A 91 -12.04 -6.60 12.49
CA ARG A 91 -13.04 -6.56 13.57
C ARG A 91 -14.43 -6.65 12.95
N PHE A 92 -15.20 -7.64 13.39
CA PHE A 92 -16.57 -7.87 12.94
C PHE A 92 -17.60 -7.56 14.03
N PRO A 93 -18.63 -6.74 13.76
CA PRO A 93 -19.69 -6.42 14.71
C PRO A 93 -20.86 -7.40 14.60
N PHE A 94 -20.62 -8.70 14.79
CA PHE A 94 -21.66 -9.73 14.64
C PHE A 94 -22.82 -9.58 15.64
N ASP A 95 -22.56 -8.94 16.78
CA ASP A 95 -23.56 -8.56 17.78
C ASP A 95 -24.66 -7.62 17.25
N LYS A 96 -24.39 -6.91 16.15
CA LYS A 96 -25.34 -5.94 15.57
C LYS A 96 -26.21 -6.52 14.44
N PHE A 97 -25.91 -7.74 13.98
CA PHE A 97 -26.53 -8.32 12.80
C PHE A 97 -26.91 -9.79 13.05
N GLU A 98 -27.97 -10.02 13.84
CA GLU A 98 -28.43 -11.35 14.27
C GLU A 98 -28.76 -12.32 13.14
N ARG A 99 -29.13 -11.80 11.95
CA ARG A 99 -29.47 -12.61 10.76
C ARG A 99 -28.37 -12.61 9.69
N GLY A 100 -27.23 -11.98 9.95
CA GLY A 100 -26.10 -11.98 9.03
C GLY A 100 -25.42 -13.34 9.05
N SER A 101 -25.48 -14.10 7.96
CA SER A 101 -24.75 -15.35 7.83
C SER A 101 -23.25 -15.11 7.98
N VAL A 102 -22.62 -15.87 8.87
CA VAL A 102 -21.18 -16.04 8.90
C VAL A 102 -20.97 -17.45 8.36
N VAL A 103 -20.38 -17.54 7.15
CA VAL A 103 -20.35 -18.68 6.22
C VAL A 103 -21.49 -18.67 5.21
#